data_AF-A0A967TR90-F1
#
_entry.id   AF-A0A967TR90-F1
#
_cell.length_a   1.000
_cell.length_b   1.000
_cell.length_c   1.000
_cell.angle_alpha   90.00
_cell.angle_beta   90.00
_cell.angle_gamma   90.00
#
_symmetry.space_group_name_H-M   'P 1'
#
loop_
_entity.id
_entity.type
_entity.pdbx_description
1 polymer ?
#
loop_
_entity_poly.entity_id
_entity_poly.type
_entity_poly.pdbx_seq_one_letter_code
_entity_poly.pdbx_strand_id
1 'polypeptide(L)' 'MTYVKLIFSAVLVALVLIFAMENTQTVEIRFLAWAVSMPRALMIVVVLGIGLVAGWLLRSFGGRRKR' A
#
# COMPACT_ATOMS: atom_id res chain seq x y z
N MET A 1 6.43 24.45 18.37
CA MET A 1 6.60 23.10 17.77
C MET A 1 5.28 22.39 17.44
N THR A 2 4.20 22.58 18.21
CA THR A 2 2.92 21.86 18.00
C THR A 2 2.18 22.24 16.71
N TYR A 3 2.10 23.53 16.38
CA TYR A 3 1.42 24.00 15.16
C TYR A 3 2.08 23.51 13.87
N VAL A 4 3.42 23.46 13.84
CA VAL A 4 4.17 22.95 12.68
C VAL A 4 3.86 21.47 12.44
N LYS A 5 3.81 20.66 13.51
CA LYS A 5 3.45 19.24 13.41
C LYS A 5 2.01 19.05 12.90
N LEU A 6 1.08 19.90 13.35
CA LEU A 6 -0.33 19.86 12.98
C LEU A 6 -0.57 20.28 11.52
N ILE A 7 0.09 21.36 11.08
CA ILE A 7 0.09 21.79 9.68
C ILE A 7 0.71 20.70 8.80
N PHE A 8 1.87 20.18 9.19
CA PHE A 8 2.53 19.11 8.44
C PHE A 8 1.65 17.87 8.31
N SER A 9 1.01 17.42 9.40
CA SER A 9 0.08 16.28 9.36
C SER A 9 -1.13 16.55 8.49
N ALA A 10 -1.70 17.77 8.54
CA ALA A 10 -2.85 18.14 7.72
C ALA A 10 -2.49 18.15 6.23
N VAL A 11 -1.31 18.67 5.87
CA VAL A 11 -0.78 18.62 4.51
C VAL A 11 -0.58 17.18 4.06
N LEU A 12 -0.02 16.32 4.92
CA LEU A 12 0.18 14.90 4.59
C LEU A 12 -1.15 14.19 4.30
N VAL A 13 -2.16 14.42 5.14
CA VAL A 13 -3.51 13.86 4.95
C VAL A 13 -4.12 14.39 3.64
N ALA A 14 -4.01 15.70 3.37
CA ALA A 14 -4.51 16.28 2.12
C ALA A 14 -3.83 15.66 0.89
N LEU A 15 -2.51 15.45 0.92
CA LEU A 15 -1.78 14.79 -0.17
C LEU A 15 -2.24 13.34 -0.39
N VAL A 16 -2.50 12.59 0.68
CA VAL A 16 -3.05 11.23 0.58
C VAL A 16 -4.43 11.23 -0.05
N LEU A 17 -5.30 12.18 0.33
CA LEU A 17 -6.64 12.33 -0.25
C LEU A 17 -6.58 12.71 -1.73
N ILE A 18 -5.74 13.68 -2.11
CA ILE A 18 -5.53 14.08 -3.50
C ILE A 18 -5.00 12.88 -4.30
N PHE A 19 -3.99 12.19 -3.80
CA PHE A 19 -3.46 10.99 -4.45
C PHE A 19 -4.56 9.94 -4.67
N ALA A 20 -5.42 9.70 -3.67
CA ALA A 20 -6.52 8.76 -3.79
C ALA A 20 -7.56 9.20 -4.82
N MET A 21 -7.93 10.50 -4.84
CA MET A 21 -8.89 11.07 -5.79
C MET A 21 -8.38 11.04 -7.24
N GLU A 22 -7.13 11.45 -7.46
CA GLU A 22 -6.48 11.42 -8.79
C GLU A 22 -6.32 9.99 -9.32
N ASN A 23 -6.11 9.02 -8.42
CA ASN A 23 -5.93 7.61 -8.77
C ASN A 23 -7.20 6.77 -8.60
N THR A 24 -8.38 7.41 -8.70
CA THR A 24 -9.69 6.73 -8.70
C THR A 24 -9.96 5.91 -9.95
N GLN A 25 -9.18 6.13 -11.02
CA GLN A 25 -9.32 5.34 -12.25
C GLN A 25 -9.24 3.86 -11.91
N THR A 26 -10.32 3.15 -12.22
CA THR A 26 -10.46 1.72 -11.97
C THR A 26 -9.60 0.98 -12.99
N VAL A 27 -8.75 0.08 -12.50
CA VAL A 27 -7.97 -0.81 -13.36
C VAL A 27 -8.45 -2.23 -13.12
N GLU A 28 -8.61 -2.96 -14.22
CA GLU A 28 -8.91 -4.38 -14.21
C GLU A 28 -7.61 -5.16 -14.23
N ILE A 29 -7.41 -6.00 -13.22
CA ILE A 29 -6.30 -6.93 -13.13
C ILE A 29 -6.84 -8.31 -13.48
N ARG A 30 -6.23 -8.93 -14.50
CA ARG A 30 -6.49 -10.32 -14.85
C ARG A 30 -5.31 -11.17 -14.39
N PHE A 31 -5.59 -12.14 -13.53
CA PHE A 31 -4.59 -13.08 -13.04
C PHE A 31 -5.10 -14.52 -13.18
N LEU A 32 -4.44 -15.30 -14.04
CA LEU A 32 -4.86 -16.65 -14.42
C LEU A 32 -6.32 -16.66 -14.92
N ALA A 33 -7.27 -17.14 -14.12
CA ALA A 33 -8.70 -17.18 -14.45
C ALA A 33 -9.54 -16.12 -13.69
N TRP A 34 -8.90 -15.24 -12.93
CA TRP A 34 -9.57 -14.30 -12.02
C TRP A 34 -9.43 -12.88 -12.56
N ALA A 35 -10.49 -12.10 -12.44
CA ALA A 35 -10.50 -10.68 -12.78
C ALA A 35 -10.98 -9.88 -11.56
N VAL A 36 -10.25 -8.83 -11.22
CA VAL A 36 -10.61 -7.90 -10.14
C VAL A 36 -10.47 -6.49 -10.66
N SER A 37 -11.51 -5.69 -10.49
CA SER A 37 -11.52 -4.26 -10.82
C SER A 37 -11.52 -3.44 -9.54
N MET A 38 -10.50 -2.60 -9.38
CA MET A 38 -10.39 -1.69 -8.23
C MET A 38 -9.65 -0.41 -8.63
N PRO A 39 -9.80 0.69 -7.87
CA PRO A 39 -9.00 1.90 -8.06
C PRO A 39 -7.49 1.61 -8.02
N ARG A 40 -6.72 2.25 -8.91
CA ARG A 40 -5.24 2.07 -8.97
C ARG A 40 -4.55 2.30 -7.64
N ALA A 41 -4.95 3.31 -6.88
CA ALA A 41 -4.37 3.59 -5.57
C ALA A 41 -4.53 2.42 -4.60
N LEU A 42 -5.73 1.83 -4.53
CA LEU A 42 -6.00 0.67 -3.68
C LEU A 42 -5.19 -0.55 -4.13
N MET A 43 -5.09 -0.77 -5.44
CA MET A 43 -4.22 -1.82 -5.99
C MET A 43 -2.78 -1.69 -5.49
N ILE A 44 -2.19 -0.50 -5.61
CA ILE A 44 -0.79 -0.26 -5.20
C ILE A 44 -0.60 -0.56 -3.72
N VAL A 45 -1.50 -0.09 -2.86
CA VAL A 45 -1.45 -0.31 -1.40
C VAL A 45 -1.56 -1.79 -1.06
N VAL A 46 -2.49 -2.51 -1.70
CA VAL A 46 -2.70 -3.95 -1.48
C VAL A 46 -1.47 -4.75 -1.89
N VAL A 47 -0.92 -4.49 -3.08
CA VAL A 47 0.27 -5.20 -3.59
C VAL A 47 1.49 -4.95 -2.69
N LEU A 48 1.71 -3.71 -2.24
CA LEU A 48 2.75 -3.39 -1.26
C LEU A 48 2.55 -4.14 0.06
N GLY A 49 1.31 -4.16 0.58
CA GLY A 49 0.98 -4.89 1.80
C GLY A 49 1.26 -6.39 1.69
N ILE A 50 0.87 -7.02 0.57
CA ILE A 50 1.17 -8.43 0.28
C ILE A 50 2.68 -8.67 0.25
N GLY A 51 3.45 -7.80 -0.42
CA GLY A 51 4.90 -7.90 -0.49
C GLY A 51 5.58 -7.81 0.88
N LEU A 52 5.14 -6.88 1.73
CA LEU A 52 5.65 -6.73 3.11
C LEU A 52 5.33 -7.96 3.96
N VAL A 53 4.08 -8.46 3.91
CA VAL A 53 3.67 -9.67 4.62
C VAL A 53 4.47 -10.88 4.14
N ALA A 54 4.61 -11.06 2.82
CA ALA A 54 5.39 -12.14 2.24
C ALA A 54 6.87 -12.07 2.67
N GLY A 55 7.49 -10.89 2.62
CA GLY A 55 8.86 -10.68 3.07
C GLY A 55 9.04 -10.97 4.57
N TRP A 56 8.09 -10.54 5.41
CA TRP A 56 8.10 -10.83 6.84
C TRP A 56 7.95 -12.34 7.13
N LEU A 57 7.03 -13.02 6.45
CA LEU A 57 6.86 -14.46 6.56
C LEU A 57 8.11 -15.21 6.12
N LEU A 58 8.70 -14.85 4.98
CA LEU A 58 9.94 -15.46 4.49
C LEU A 58 11.08 -15.33 5.49
N ARG A 59 11.22 -14.17 6.15
CA ARG A 59 12.21 -13.97 7.23
C ARG A 59 11.88 -14.81 8.46
N SER A 60 10.61 -14.87 8.86
CA SER A 60 10.16 -15.64 10.02
C SER A 60 10.40 -17.14 9.86
N PHE A 61 10.10 -17.69 8.67
CA PHE A 61 10.34 -19.10 8.35
C PHE A 61 11.81 -19.40 8.00
N GLY A 62 12.54 -18.45 7.40
CA GLY A 62 13.96 -18.58 7.03
C GLY A 62 14.95 -18.39 8.19
N GLY A 63 14.53 -17.81 9.31
CA GLY A 63 15.36 -17.53 10.50
C GLY A 63 15.79 -18.74 11.32
N ARG A 64 15.49 -19.97 10.88
CA ARG A 64 15.91 -21.22 11.55
C ARG A 64 17.21 -21.82 11.00
N ARG A 65 18.02 -21.09 10.25
CA ARG A 65 19.40 -21.53 9.95
C ARG A 65 20.35 -21.04 11.05
N LYS A 66 20.45 -21.85 12.11
CA LYS A 66 21.57 -21.84 13.08
C LYS A 66 22.89 -21.75 12.32
N ARG A 67 23.61 -20.64 12.46
CA ARG A 67 25.03 -20.58 12.87
C ARG A 67 25.45 -19.12 13.03
#